data_AF-Q95UG5-F1
#
_entry.id   AF-Q95UG5-F1
#
_cell.length_a   1.000
_cell.length_b   1.000
_cell.length_c   1.000
_cell.angle_alpha   90.00
_cell.angle_beta   90.00
_cell.angle_gamma   90.00
#
_symmetry.space_group_name_H-M   'P 1'
#
loop_
_entity.id
_entity.type
_entity.pdbx_description
1 polymer ?
#
loop_
_entity_poly.entity_id
_entity_poly.type
_entity_poly.pdbx_seq_one_letter_code
_entity_poly.pdbx_strand_id
1 'polypeptide(L)'
;MIGKIFLLTACCCASLLSVSASEESQDTLSTTLHDEMKQVANLITYLTKEEGGHYFENMFKSVNMPSDCSRDALKALNDILVVLKEEIPFETSLFDNEVLKEFEYQDTDQVFKSLLERVLLIKKMLSEFNAFLNDNPPHLLTNGRDKMTKYYKKHISAKDSDVKDYTFLVKFCNDYLDSESPFMKIYKAFNTYEELVKKSPSITPSPIPSTQGTPGAQPAAPNTSQPDTPAAQSHPGPAAPSTTSADHPTKPTETPAGNLTGPSKSASFTFGGLTVATLCYFVLSAF
;
A
#
# COMPACT_ATOMS: atom_id res chain seq x y z
N MET A 1 60.18 48.90 25.65
CA MET A 1 59.05 49.60 25.04
C MET A 1 58.99 49.19 23.58
N ILE A 2 57.82 48.71 23.11
CA ILE A 2 57.43 48.60 21.69
C ILE A 2 58.26 47.61 20.85
N GLY A 3 57.73 46.67 20.07
CA GLY A 3 56.36 46.44 19.64
C GLY A 3 56.39 45.87 18.22
N LYS A 4 55.93 44.63 18.07
CA LYS A 4 55.14 44.09 16.93
C LYS A 4 55.75 43.99 15.51
N ILE A 5 55.78 42.71 15.06
CA ILE A 5 55.28 42.13 13.78
C ILE A 5 56.17 42.26 12.54
N PHE A 6 56.53 41.12 11.91
CA PHE A 6 56.11 40.79 10.54
C PHE A 6 56.25 39.27 10.24
N LEU A 7 55.08 38.68 9.93
CA LEU A 7 54.73 37.45 9.18
C LEU A 7 55.73 36.28 9.03
N LEU A 8 55.39 35.16 9.68
CA LEU A 8 55.80 33.82 9.27
C LEU A 8 54.64 33.17 8.49
N THR A 9 54.72 33.17 7.16
CA THR A 9 53.84 32.38 6.29
C THR A 9 54.54 31.04 6.02
N ALA A 10 54.04 29.99 6.65
CA ALA A 10 54.27 28.62 6.21
C ALA A 10 52.95 27.85 6.37
N CYS A 11 52.17 27.88 5.31
CA CYS A 11 51.07 26.95 5.09
C CYS A 11 51.69 25.59 4.77
N CYS A 12 51.42 24.56 5.58
CA CYS A 12 51.39 23.16 5.13
C CYS A 12 50.73 22.27 6.19
N CYS A 13 49.56 21.75 5.80
CA CYS A 13 49.09 20.39 6.09
C CYS A 13 48.82 20.02 7.57
N ALA A 14 47.72 20.55 8.11
CA ALA A 14 46.98 19.87 9.17
C ALA A 14 45.48 20.06 8.94
N SER A 15 44.83 19.10 8.28
CA SER A 15 43.38 18.95 8.31
C SER A 15 43.05 17.45 8.22
N LEU A 16 42.94 16.89 9.42
CA LEU A 16 41.86 16.00 9.86
C LEU A 16 41.57 14.78 8.98
N LEU A 17 42.08 13.63 9.44
CA LEU A 17 41.40 12.36 9.29
C LEU A 17 40.02 12.49 9.95
N SER A 18 39.01 12.88 9.17
CA SER A 18 37.62 12.58 9.52
C SER A 18 37.45 11.08 9.33
N VAL A 19 37.68 10.33 10.41
CA VAL A 19 37.02 9.03 10.59
C VAL A 19 35.54 9.37 10.68
N SER A 20 34.84 9.32 9.55
CA SER A 20 33.40 9.21 9.59
C SER A 20 33.11 7.84 10.20
N ALA A 21 32.71 7.86 11.46
CA ALA A 21 31.96 6.79 12.06
C ALA A 21 30.80 6.50 11.10
N SER A 22 30.92 5.37 10.39
CA SER A 22 29.81 4.88 9.57
C SER A 22 28.68 4.63 10.54
N GLU A 23 27.64 5.43 10.38
CA GLU A 23 26.41 5.38 11.13
C GLU A 23 25.96 3.92 11.24
N GLU A 24 25.83 3.48 12.49
CA GLU A 24 25.09 2.29 12.85
C GLU A 24 23.66 2.57 12.39
N SER A 25 23.34 2.13 11.17
CA SER A 25 22.04 2.36 10.56
C SER A 25 21.01 1.78 11.51
N GLN A 26 20.10 2.64 11.98
CA GLN A 26 18.87 2.19 12.59
C GLN A 26 18.32 1.05 11.73
N ASP A 27 18.07 -0.09 12.39
CA ASP A 27 17.52 -1.30 11.82
C ASP A 27 16.13 -0.97 11.23
N THR A 28 16.15 -0.42 10.02
CA THR A 28 15.01 -0.37 9.13
C THR A 28 14.73 -1.83 8.89
N LEU A 29 13.67 -2.36 9.52
CA LEU A 29 13.21 -3.74 9.32
C LEU A 29 13.31 -4.06 7.83
N SER A 30 14.37 -4.79 7.47
CA SER A 30 14.72 -5.00 6.06
C SER A 30 13.71 -5.99 5.52
N THR A 31 12.69 -5.49 4.85
CA THR A 31 11.68 -6.34 4.21
C THR A 31 12.29 -7.06 3.02
N THR A 32 11.75 -8.24 2.70
CA THR A 32 12.15 -8.98 1.50
C THR A 32 11.24 -8.64 0.33
N LEU A 33 11.70 -8.89 -0.90
CA LEU A 33 10.89 -8.67 -2.11
C LEU A 33 9.55 -9.41 -2.02
N HIS A 34 9.55 -10.64 -1.48
CA HIS A 34 8.35 -11.40 -1.18
C HIS A 34 7.38 -10.63 -0.28
N ASP A 35 7.86 -10.08 0.84
CA ASP A 35 6.99 -9.38 1.79
C ASP A 35 6.39 -8.12 1.17
N GLU A 36 7.16 -7.39 0.36
CA GLU A 36 6.68 -6.22 -0.37
C GLU A 36 5.67 -6.57 -1.47
N MET A 37 5.94 -7.62 -2.26
CA MET A 37 5.00 -8.10 -3.28
C MET A 37 3.72 -8.65 -2.66
N LYS A 38 3.80 -9.28 -1.48
CA LYS A 38 2.64 -9.69 -0.68
C LYS A 38 1.80 -8.48 -0.28
N GLN A 39 2.42 -7.43 0.24
CA GLN A 39 1.71 -6.20 0.59
C GLN A 39 1.03 -5.59 -0.63
N VAL A 40 1.73 -5.43 -1.76
CA VAL A 40 1.15 -4.89 -3.00
C VAL A 40 -0.01 -5.73 -3.53
N ALA A 41 0.10 -7.07 -3.51
CA ALA A 41 -0.98 -7.95 -3.95
C ALA A 41 -2.28 -7.70 -3.17
N ASN A 42 -2.18 -7.57 -1.84
CA ASN A 42 -3.34 -7.38 -0.99
C ASN A 42 -3.86 -5.92 -1.05
N LEU A 43 -2.97 -4.92 -1.12
CA LEU A 43 -3.37 -3.51 -1.29
C LEU A 43 -4.16 -3.28 -2.59
N ILE A 44 -3.67 -3.82 -3.72
CA ILE A 44 -4.39 -3.74 -5.00
C ILE A 44 -5.73 -4.48 -4.89
N THR A 45 -5.75 -5.66 -4.29
CA THR A 45 -6.98 -6.44 -4.11
C THR A 45 -8.02 -5.71 -3.25
N TYR A 46 -7.59 -4.97 -2.22
CA TYR A 46 -8.49 -4.15 -1.39
C TYR A 46 -9.04 -2.97 -2.19
N LEU A 47 -8.16 -2.15 -2.79
CA LEU A 47 -8.56 -0.94 -3.51
C LEU A 47 -9.36 -1.21 -4.78
N THR A 48 -9.23 -2.40 -5.38
CA THR A 48 -10.08 -2.84 -6.51
C THR A 48 -11.48 -3.30 -6.09
N LYS A 49 -11.71 -3.55 -4.80
CA LYS A 49 -13.05 -3.83 -4.25
C LYS A 49 -13.73 -2.57 -3.73
N GLU A 50 -12.92 -1.63 -3.22
CA GLU A 50 -13.39 -0.38 -2.66
C GLU A 50 -14.10 0.50 -3.71
N GLU A 51 -15.08 1.29 -3.27
CA GLU A 51 -15.94 2.09 -4.16
C GLU A 51 -16.57 1.30 -5.33
N GLY A 52 -16.85 0.00 -5.12
CA GLY A 52 -17.39 -0.87 -6.18
C GLY A 52 -16.42 -1.07 -7.36
N GLY A 53 -15.13 -0.90 -7.13
CA GLY A 53 -14.07 -1.05 -8.14
C GLY A 53 -13.69 0.22 -8.88
N HIS A 54 -14.24 1.37 -8.49
CA HIS A 54 -13.97 2.66 -9.14
C HIS A 54 -12.91 3.52 -8.43
N TYR A 55 -12.33 3.07 -7.31
CA TYR A 55 -11.40 3.87 -6.51
C TYR A 55 -10.22 4.44 -7.33
N PHE A 56 -9.50 3.57 -8.06
CA PHE A 56 -8.38 4.02 -8.91
C PHE A 56 -8.81 4.98 -10.02
N GLU A 57 -9.99 4.78 -10.61
CA GLU A 57 -10.52 5.71 -11.61
C GLU A 57 -10.72 7.10 -11.02
N ASN A 58 -11.27 7.17 -9.81
CA ASN A 58 -11.54 8.42 -9.12
C ASN A 58 -10.22 9.12 -8.73
N MET A 59 -9.23 8.37 -8.25
CA MET A 59 -7.90 8.91 -7.97
C MET A 59 -7.21 9.43 -9.23
N PHE A 60 -7.24 8.71 -10.34
CA PHE A 60 -6.63 9.21 -11.58
C PHE A 60 -7.36 10.43 -12.16
N LYS A 61 -8.70 10.49 -12.03
CA LYS A 61 -9.49 11.66 -12.42
C LYS A 61 -9.18 12.89 -11.56
N SER A 62 -8.96 12.73 -10.25
CA SER A 62 -8.74 13.85 -9.33
C SER A 62 -7.48 14.67 -9.66
N VAL A 63 -6.48 14.03 -10.30
CA VAL A 63 -5.23 14.67 -10.74
C VAL A 63 -5.20 14.99 -12.24
N ASN A 64 -6.34 14.87 -12.94
CA ASN A 64 -6.45 15.05 -14.39
C ASN A 64 -5.46 14.19 -15.19
N MET A 65 -5.28 12.93 -14.77
CA MET A 65 -4.39 12.00 -15.47
C MET A 65 -4.88 11.76 -16.92
N PRO A 66 -3.99 11.77 -17.93
CA PRO A 66 -4.38 11.52 -19.32
C PRO A 66 -5.16 10.21 -19.48
N SER A 67 -6.26 10.24 -20.23
CA SER A 67 -7.21 9.11 -20.31
C SER A 67 -6.58 7.81 -20.82
N ASP A 68 -5.63 7.88 -21.76
CA ASP A 68 -4.94 6.68 -22.22
C ASP A 68 -4.06 6.08 -21.12
N CYS A 69 -3.39 6.94 -20.35
CA CYS A 69 -2.51 6.52 -19.24
C CYS A 69 -3.31 5.90 -18.09
N SER A 70 -4.47 6.49 -17.73
CA SER A 70 -5.33 5.93 -16.69
C SER A 70 -5.94 4.59 -17.11
N ARG A 71 -6.40 4.45 -18.37
CA ARG A 71 -6.91 3.18 -18.90
C ARG A 71 -5.85 2.09 -18.86
N ASP A 72 -4.63 2.40 -19.30
CA ASP A 72 -3.53 1.43 -19.30
C ASP A 72 -3.13 1.03 -17.87
N ALA A 73 -3.17 1.98 -16.93
CA ALA A 73 -2.92 1.71 -15.52
C ALA A 73 -3.97 0.78 -14.90
N LEU A 74 -5.25 1.03 -15.15
CA LEU A 74 -6.36 0.18 -14.67
C LEU A 74 -6.28 -1.23 -15.23
N LYS A 75 -5.95 -1.37 -16.52
CA LYS A 75 -5.72 -2.68 -17.12
C LYS A 75 -4.54 -3.38 -16.43
N ALA A 76 -3.43 -2.67 -16.24
CA ALA A 76 -2.23 -3.24 -15.61
C ALA A 76 -2.48 -3.66 -14.16
N LEU A 77 -3.29 -2.92 -13.39
CA LEU A 77 -3.71 -3.29 -12.03
C LEU A 77 -4.49 -4.61 -11.99
N ASN A 78 -5.29 -4.90 -13.01
CA ASN A 78 -5.97 -6.20 -13.12
C ASN A 78 -5.00 -7.30 -13.57
N ASP A 79 -4.20 -7.03 -14.60
CA ASP A 79 -3.24 -8.00 -15.14
C ASP A 79 -2.21 -8.42 -14.07
N ILE A 80 -1.73 -7.50 -13.23
CA ILE A 80 -0.72 -7.81 -12.21
C ILE A 80 -1.26 -8.75 -11.14
N LEU A 81 -2.56 -8.72 -10.82
CA LEU A 81 -3.16 -9.65 -9.86
C LEU A 81 -3.12 -11.10 -10.38
N VAL A 82 -3.25 -11.29 -11.70
CA VAL A 82 -3.08 -12.60 -12.34
C VAL A 82 -1.62 -13.04 -12.24
N VAL A 83 -0.68 -12.17 -12.62
CA VAL A 83 0.76 -12.45 -12.56
C VAL A 83 1.21 -12.79 -11.13
N LEU A 84 0.76 -12.02 -10.14
CA LEU A 84 1.10 -12.24 -8.72
C LEU A 84 0.52 -13.54 -8.15
N LYS A 85 -0.48 -14.13 -8.82
CA LYS A 85 -1.10 -15.39 -8.41
C LYS A 85 -0.43 -16.59 -9.06
N GLU A 86 0.03 -16.46 -10.29
CA GLU A 86 0.40 -17.61 -11.15
C GLU A 86 1.87 -17.61 -11.59
N GLU A 87 2.54 -16.47 -11.64
CA GLU A 87 3.84 -16.30 -12.34
C GLU A 87 4.99 -15.82 -11.42
N ILE A 88 4.88 -16.08 -10.11
CA ILE A 88 5.85 -15.63 -9.11
C ILE A 88 6.84 -16.74 -8.69
N PRO A 89 8.08 -16.38 -8.28
CA PRO A 89 9.11 -17.33 -7.83
C PRO A 89 8.86 -17.97 -6.46
N PHE A 90 7.84 -17.53 -5.72
CA PHE A 90 7.74 -17.81 -4.29
C PHE A 90 6.96 -19.08 -3.98
N GLU A 91 7.34 -19.75 -2.89
CA GLU A 91 6.65 -20.97 -2.43
C GLU A 91 5.35 -20.64 -1.68
N THR A 92 5.33 -19.50 -0.97
CA THR A 92 4.16 -19.05 -0.23
C THR A 92 3.29 -18.09 -1.05
N SER A 93 1.98 -18.21 -0.87
CA SER A 93 1.00 -17.30 -1.49
C SER A 93 1.25 -15.84 -1.08
N LEU A 94 1.15 -14.93 -2.05
CA LEU A 94 1.14 -13.49 -1.82
C LEU A 94 -0.24 -12.96 -1.39
N PHE A 95 -1.30 -13.74 -1.54
CA PHE A 95 -2.65 -13.34 -1.14
C PHE A 95 -2.98 -13.86 0.26
N ASP A 96 -3.42 -12.95 1.13
CA ASP A 96 -3.66 -13.22 2.54
C ASP A 96 -4.88 -12.44 3.04
N ASN A 97 -5.92 -13.17 3.42
CA ASN A 97 -7.17 -12.58 3.91
C ASN A 97 -7.03 -11.89 5.27
N GLU A 98 -6.04 -12.26 6.09
CA GLU A 98 -5.79 -11.59 7.36
C GLU A 98 -5.20 -10.20 7.10
N VAL A 99 -4.21 -10.12 6.21
CA VAL A 99 -3.63 -8.82 5.77
C VAL A 99 -4.68 -7.94 5.12
N LEU A 100 -5.57 -8.51 4.29
CA LEU A 100 -6.66 -7.73 3.68
C LEU A 100 -7.59 -7.08 4.72
N LYS A 101 -7.91 -7.79 5.81
CA LYS A 101 -8.76 -7.26 6.88
C LYS A 101 -8.10 -6.11 7.64
N GLU A 102 -6.77 -6.10 7.73
CA GLU A 102 -6.04 -5.00 8.37
C GLU A 102 -6.23 -3.66 7.64
N PHE A 103 -6.53 -3.69 6.34
CA PHE A 103 -6.79 -2.47 5.55
C PHE A 103 -8.19 -1.90 5.76
N GLU A 104 -9.17 -2.71 6.16
CA GLU A 104 -10.54 -2.24 6.43
C GLU A 104 -10.61 -1.23 7.59
N TYR A 105 -9.59 -1.22 8.46
CA TYR A 105 -9.47 -0.29 9.58
C TYR A 105 -8.62 0.94 9.27
N GLN A 106 -8.08 1.04 8.06
CA GLN A 106 -7.20 2.12 7.64
C GLN A 106 -7.93 3.12 6.76
N ASP A 107 -7.46 4.36 6.77
CA ASP A 107 -7.92 5.38 5.83
C ASP A 107 -7.54 4.99 4.40
N THR A 108 -8.51 4.99 3.48
CA THR A 108 -8.31 4.49 2.11
C THR A 108 -7.22 5.26 1.37
N ASP A 109 -7.07 6.57 1.60
CA ASP A 109 -6.02 7.37 0.97
C ASP A 109 -4.64 7.01 1.54
N GLN A 110 -4.55 6.65 2.83
CA GLN A 110 -3.32 6.07 3.40
C GLN A 110 -2.99 4.71 2.79
N VAL A 111 -4.00 3.85 2.58
CA VAL A 111 -3.84 2.55 1.91
C VAL A 111 -3.29 2.74 0.49
N PHE A 112 -3.87 3.68 -0.27
CA PHE A 112 -3.40 4.03 -1.60
C PHE A 112 -1.97 4.59 -1.59
N LYS A 113 -1.66 5.50 -0.66
CA LYS A 113 -0.29 6.02 -0.49
C LYS A 113 0.71 4.90 -0.19
N SER A 114 0.37 3.95 0.67
CA SER A 114 1.23 2.79 0.95
C SER A 114 1.47 1.96 -0.31
N LEU A 115 0.44 1.77 -1.15
CA LEU A 115 0.58 1.09 -2.42
C LEU A 115 1.56 1.82 -3.37
N LEU A 116 1.45 3.15 -3.48
CA LEU A 116 2.38 3.96 -4.29
C LEU A 116 3.83 3.73 -3.84
N GLU A 117 4.11 3.92 -2.55
CA GLU A 117 5.44 3.80 -1.96
C GLU A 117 6.05 2.40 -2.19
N ARG A 118 5.25 1.34 -1.98
CA ARG A 118 5.72 -0.04 -2.12
C ARG A 118 5.98 -0.44 -3.56
N VAL A 119 5.18 0.02 -4.53
CA VAL A 119 5.47 -0.23 -5.96
C VAL A 119 6.82 0.39 -6.36
N LEU A 120 7.12 1.60 -5.88
CA LEU A 120 8.43 2.24 -6.10
C LEU A 120 9.56 1.43 -5.44
N LEU A 121 9.34 0.96 -4.22
CA LEU A 121 10.31 0.12 -3.50
C LEU A 121 10.59 -1.20 -4.22
N ILE A 122 9.55 -1.92 -4.65
CA ILE A 122 9.69 -3.18 -5.42
C ILE A 122 10.50 -2.94 -6.69
N LYS A 123 10.27 -1.82 -7.41
CA LYS A 123 11.05 -1.49 -8.61
C LYS A 123 12.54 -1.36 -8.28
N LYS A 124 12.88 -0.71 -7.15
CA LYS A 124 14.25 -0.59 -6.67
C LYS A 124 14.84 -1.97 -6.34
N MET A 125 14.14 -2.78 -5.55
CA MET A 125 14.58 -4.12 -5.14
C MET A 125 14.82 -5.05 -6.35
N LEU A 126 13.91 -5.06 -7.33
CA LEU A 126 14.08 -5.83 -8.57
C LEU A 126 15.28 -5.35 -9.38
N SER A 127 15.55 -4.04 -9.40
CA SER A 127 16.70 -3.48 -10.14
C SER A 127 18.03 -3.86 -9.47
N GLU A 128 18.08 -3.77 -8.15
CA GLU A 128 19.25 -4.19 -7.35
C GLU A 128 19.48 -5.70 -7.48
N PHE A 129 18.41 -6.49 -7.48
CA PHE A 129 18.51 -7.93 -7.68
C PHE A 129 19.01 -8.27 -9.08
N ASN A 130 18.48 -7.63 -10.12
CA ASN A 130 18.93 -7.84 -11.50
C ASN A 130 20.41 -7.45 -11.67
N ALA A 131 20.85 -6.33 -11.08
CA ALA A 131 22.25 -5.94 -11.07
C ALA A 131 23.12 -6.99 -10.37
N PHE A 132 22.69 -7.47 -9.20
CA PHE A 132 23.38 -8.55 -8.49
C PHE A 132 23.52 -9.82 -9.34
N LEU A 133 22.46 -10.23 -10.06
CA LEU A 133 22.51 -11.39 -10.96
C LEU A 133 23.52 -11.17 -12.09
N ASN A 134 23.55 -9.98 -12.69
CA ASN A 134 24.48 -9.63 -13.78
C ASN A 134 25.95 -9.59 -13.33
N ASP A 135 26.20 -9.11 -12.11
CA ASP A 135 27.54 -9.07 -11.53
C ASP A 135 28.03 -10.45 -11.06
N ASN A 136 27.12 -11.43 -10.97
CA ASN A 136 27.39 -12.77 -10.44
C ASN A 136 26.85 -13.88 -11.36
N PRO A 137 27.29 -13.96 -12.62
CA PRO A 137 26.84 -14.99 -13.54
C PRO A 137 27.36 -16.38 -13.11
N PRO A 138 26.69 -17.47 -13.53
CA PRO A 138 26.95 -18.83 -13.02
C PRO A 138 28.40 -19.31 -13.14
N HIS A 139 29.11 -18.88 -14.18
CA HIS A 139 30.49 -19.29 -14.46
C HIS A 139 31.54 -18.50 -13.65
N LEU A 140 31.19 -17.37 -13.05
CA LEU A 140 32.10 -16.56 -12.20
C LEU A 140 32.00 -16.90 -10.71
N LEU A 141 31.24 -17.92 -10.40
CA LEU A 141 30.71 -18.19 -9.09
C LEU A 141 31.39 -19.45 -8.52
N THR A 142 32.65 -19.32 -8.09
CA THR A 142 33.46 -20.42 -7.51
C THR A 142 32.84 -21.05 -6.26
N ASN A 143 32.08 -20.26 -5.48
CA ASN A 143 31.17 -20.70 -4.39
C ASN A 143 29.73 -20.21 -4.67
N GLY A 144 29.32 -20.30 -5.93
CA GLY A 144 28.18 -19.59 -6.48
C GLY A 144 26.87 -19.70 -5.75
N ARG A 145 26.56 -20.95 -5.43
CA ARG A 145 25.31 -21.32 -4.79
C ARG A 145 25.17 -20.65 -3.43
N ASP A 146 26.24 -20.55 -2.65
CA ASP A 146 26.19 -20.02 -1.29
C ASP A 146 25.97 -18.50 -1.29
N LYS A 147 26.67 -17.78 -2.17
CA LYS A 147 26.50 -16.33 -2.32
C LYS A 147 25.11 -15.98 -2.83
N MET A 148 24.65 -16.69 -3.86
CA MET A 148 23.29 -16.53 -4.41
C MET A 148 22.25 -16.84 -3.33
N THR A 149 22.41 -17.94 -2.60
CA THR A 149 21.49 -18.35 -1.53
C THR A 149 21.45 -17.32 -0.42
N LYS A 150 22.60 -16.83 0.03
CA LYS A 150 22.67 -15.81 1.07
C LYS A 150 21.98 -14.51 0.63
N TYR A 151 22.19 -14.07 -0.61
CA TYR A 151 21.51 -12.89 -1.14
C TYR A 151 20.00 -13.13 -1.23
N TYR A 152 19.58 -14.25 -1.82
CA TYR A 152 18.17 -14.60 -2.01
C TYR A 152 17.41 -14.64 -0.69
N LYS A 153 17.93 -15.35 0.33
CA LYS A 153 17.27 -15.43 1.64
C LYS A 153 17.18 -14.08 2.34
N LYS A 154 18.18 -13.22 2.14
CA LYS A 154 18.23 -11.90 2.78
C LYS A 154 17.32 -10.88 2.11
N HIS A 155 17.23 -10.89 0.78
CA HIS A 155 16.61 -9.79 0.03
C HIS A 155 15.37 -10.20 -0.75
N ILE A 156 15.20 -11.48 -1.08
CA ILE A 156 14.15 -11.95 -1.99
C ILE A 156 13.05 -12.71 -1.24
N SER A 157 13.40 -13.80 -0.56
CA SER A 157 12.47 -14.54 0.29
C SER A 157 13.23 -15.34 1.34
N ALA A 158 13.02 -14.99 2.61
CA ALA A 158 13.53 -15.77 3.74
C ALA A 158 12.71 -17.05 3.97
N LYS A 159 11.49 -17.11 3.43
CA LYS A 159 10.49 -18.16 3.70
C LYS A 159 10.57 -19.33 2.74
N ASP A 160 11.04 -19.11 1.51
CA ASP A 160 11.21 -20.20 0.55
C ASP A 160 12.17 -21.22 1.16
N SER A 161 11.96 -22.51 0.92
CA SER A 161 12.89 -23.55 1.32
C SER A 161 14.08 -23.59 0.36
N ASP A 162 13.81 -23.63 -0.94
CA ASP A 162 14.82 -23.71 -2.00
C ASP A 162 14.96 -22.41 -2.78
N VAL A 163 16.20 -22.14 -3.24
CA VAL A 163 16.49 -21.00 -4.11
C VAL A 163 16.32 -21.45 -5.55
N LYS A 164 15.52 -20.72 -6.33
CA LYS A 164 15.32 -21.03 -7.75
C LYS A 164 16.63 -20.91 -8.52
N ASP A 165 16.72 -21.62 -9.65
CA ASP A 165 17.92 -21.58 -10.46
C ASP A 165 18.15 -20.18 -11.07
N TYR A 166 19.41 -19.90 -11.44
CA TYR A 166 19.81 -18.59 -11.94
C TYR A 166 19.02 -18.16 -13.18
N THR A 167 18.74 -19.08 -14.11
CA THR A 167 18.02 -18.77 -15.35
C THR A 167 16.59 -18.34 -15.04
N PHE A 168 15.93 -19.03 -14.11
CA PHE A 168 14.60 -18.63 -13.63
C PHE A 168 14.63 -17.23 -13.02
N LEU A 169 15.59 -16.94 -12.14
CA LEU A 169 15.68 -15.65 -11.44
C LEU A 169 15.96 -14.49 -12.40
N VAL A 170 16.84 -14.68 -13.38
CA VAL A 170 17.09 -13.69 -14.43
C VAL A 170 15.83 -13.45 -15.26
N LYS A 171 15.12 -14.52 -15.66
CA LYS A 171 13.87 -14.39 -16.41
C LYS A 171 12.84 -13.61 -15.59
N PHE A 172 12.64 -13.95 -14.32
CA PHE A 172 11.73 -13.25 -13.43
C PHE A 172 12.04 -11.74 -13.35
N CYS A 173 13.31 -11.37 -13.14
CA CYS A 173 13.71 -9.97 -13.13
C CYS A 173 13.43 -9.27 -14.47
N ASN A 174 13.79 -9.90 -15.58
CA ASN A 174 13.60 -9.32 -16.91
C ASN A 174 12.12 -9.15 -17.25
N ASP A 175 11.29 -10.14 -16.97
CA ASP A 175 9.85 -10.08 -17.25
C ASP A 175 9.17 -8.98 -16.43
N TYR A 176 9.53 -8.82 -15.16
CA TYR A 176 8.97 -7.75 -14.31
C TYR A 176 9.53 -6.36 -14.64
N LEU A 177 10.78 -6.26 -15.10
CA LEU A 177 11.41 -5.00 -15.47
C LEU A 177 11.17 -4.62 -16.93
N ASP A 178 10.57 -5.51 -17.72
CA ASP A 178 10.16 -5.24 -19.08
C ASP A 178 9.15 -4.08 -19.10
N SER A 179 9.35 -3.16 -20.04
CA SER A 179 8.60 -1.92 -20.08
C SER A 179 7.12 -2.09 -20.41
N GLU A 180 6.74 -3.23 -20.99
CA GLU A 180 5.38 -3.65 -21.32
C GLU A 180 4.73 -4.51 -20.24
N SER A 181 5.51 -4.95 -19.23
CA SER A 181 4.98 -5.73 -18.11
C SER A 181 3.89 -4.97 -17.35
N PRO A 182 2.90 -5.67 -16.77
CA PRO A 182 1.90 -5.04 -15.92
C PRO A 182 2.54 -4.25 -14.77
N PHE A 183 3.60 -4.78 -14.15
CA PHE A 183 4.30 -4.10 -13.07
C PHE A 183 4.90 -2.76 -13.51
N MET A 184 5.62 -2.72 -14.63
CA MET A 184 6.21 -1.47 -15.12
C MET A 184 5.17 -0.47 -15.58
N LYS A 185 4.04 -0.92 -16.13
CA LYS A 185 2.90 -0.04 -16.48
C LYS A 185 2.32 0.63 -15.23
N ILE A 186 2.12 -0.13 -14.15
CA ILE A 186 1.69 0.43 -12.85
C ILE A 186 2.73 1.40 -12.32
N TYR A 187 4.01 1.02 -12.28
CA TYR A 187 5.09 1.90 -11.82
C TYR A 187 5.14 3.23 -12.58
N LYS A 188 5.04 3.20 -13.92
CA LYS A 188 5.00 4.43 -14.75
C LYS A 188 3.77 5.28 -14.44
N ALA A 189 2.61 4.65 -14.29
CA ALA A 189 1.36 5.33 -13.96
C ALA A 189 1.44 6.01 -12.59
N PHE A 190 1.94 5.31 -11.57
CA PHE A 190 2.08 5.84 -10.21
C PHE A 190 3.11 6.99 -10.12
N ASN A 191 4.23 6.91 -10.85
CA ASN A 191 5.12 8.07 -10.97
C ASN A 191 4.46 9.26 -11.66
N THR A 192 3.67 9.00 -12.71
CA THR A 192 2.93 10.07 -13.41
C THR A 192 1.91 10.71 -12.47
N TYR A 193 1.16 9.91 -11.71
CA TYR A 193 0.23 10.37 -10.69
C TYR A 193 0.93 11.28 -9.68
N GLU A 194 2.04 10.84 -9.09
CA GLU A 194 2.83 11.63 -8.14
C GLU A 194 3.31 12.98 -8.73
N GLU A 195 3.77 12.98 -9.98
CA GLU A 195 4.18 14.22 -10.66
C GLU A 195 3.01 15.18 -10.92
N LEU A 196 1.81 14.65 -11.18
CA LEU A 196 0.60 15.47 -11.34
C LEU A 196 0.08 16.01 -10.00
N VAL A 197 0.16 15.23 -8.92
CA VAL A 197 -0.14 15.70 -7.56
C VAL A 197 0.75 16.89 -7.20
N LYS A 198 2.06 16.78 -7.44
CA LYS A 198 3.02 17.87 -7.15
C LYS A 198 2.77 19.15 -7.97
N LYS A 199 2.26 19.00 -9.20
CA LYS A 199 1.99 20.12 -10.12
C LYS A 199 0.62 20.76 -9.89
N SER A 200 -0.28 20.08 -9.20
CA SER A 200 -1.59 20.63 -8.89
C SER A 200 -1.42 21.75 -7.85
N PRO A 201 -1.92 22.98 -8.10
CA PRO A 201 -1.87 24.04 -7.10
C PRO A 201 -2.64 23.54 -5.88
N SER A 202 -1.95 23.47 -4.73
CA SER A 202 -2.52 23.04 -3.46
C SER A 202 -3.83 23.81 -3.23
N ILE A 203 -4.97 23.11 -3.27
CA ILE A 203 -6.27 23.68 -2.89
C ILE A 203 -6.33 23.71 -1.35
N THR A 204 -5.28 24.20 -0.70
CA THR A 204 -5.37 24.61 0.69
C THR A 204 -5.93 26.02 0.64
N PRO A 205 -7.10 26.30 1.24
CA PRO A 205 -7.55 27.66 1.42
C PRO A 205 -6.43 28.38 2.17
N SER A 206 -5.78 29.34 1.52
CA SER A 206 -4.88 30.24 2.24
C SER A 206 -5.69 30.85 3.39
N PRO A 207 -5.16 30.91 4.63
CA PRO A 207 -5.85 31.58 5.70
C PRO A 207 -6.14 33.00 5.23
N ILE A 208 -7.42 33.37 5.18
CA ILE A 208 -7.82 34.76 4.96
C ILE A 208 -7.02 35.59 5.96
N PRO A 209 -6.21 36.58 5.53
CA PRO A 209 -5.56 37.46 6.48
C PRO A 209 -6.67 38.19 7.23
N SER A 210 -6.88 37.84 8.49
CA SER A 210 -7.69 38.63 9.40
C SER A 210 -7.12 40.04 9.44
N THR A 211 -7.73 40.98 8.73
CA THR A 211 -7.39 42.39 8.83
C THR A 211 -7.84 42.91 10.19
N GLN A 212 -6.88 42.87 11.11
CA GLN A 212 -6.92 43.54 12.40
C GLN A 212 -7.02 45.05 12.16
N GLY A 213 -8.09 45.65 12.67
CA GLY A 213 -8.47 47.03 12.39
C GLY A 213 -7.55 48.10 13.01
N THR A 214 -7.70 49.31 12.50
CA THR A 214 -7.29 50.54 13.18
C THR A 214 -8.49 51.46 13.40
N PRO A 215 -8.48 52.26 14.48
CA PRO A 215 -9.67 52.82 15.09
C PRO A 215 -10.01 54.22 14.55
N GLY A 216 -11.30 54.54 14.50
CA GLY A 216 -11.77 55.92 14.56
C GLY A 216 -12.76 56.33 13.47
N ALA A 217 -14.04 55.98 13.65
CA ALA A 217 -15.18 56.89 13.46
C ALA A 217 -16.48 56.12 13.80
N GLN A 218 -17.23 56.64 14.77
CA GLN A 218 -18.58 56.20 15.15
C GLN A 218 -19.40 57.48 15.39
N PRO A 219 -20.75 57.49 15.41
CA PRO A 219 -21.76 56.58 14.83
C PRO A 219 -22.74 57.30 13.88
N ALA A 220 -23.45 56.54 13.04
CA ALA A 220 -24.85 56.86 12.75
C ALA A 220 -25.64 55.58 12.46
N ALA A 221 -26.60 55.28 13.32
CA ALA A 221 -27.76 54.44 13.07
C ALA A 221 -29.00 55.26 13.51
N PRO A 222 -30.25 54.85 13.23
CA PRO A 222 -30.73 53.75 12.40
C PRO A 222 -31.74 54.24 11.34
N ASN A 223 -32.17 53.41 10.40
CA ASN A 223 -33.58 53.42 10.05
C ASN A 223 -34.08 52.08 9.49
N THR A 224 -35.15 51.66 10.13
CA THR A 224 -36.03 50.52 9.96
C THR A 224 -36.78 50.51 8.64
N SER A 225 -37.06 49.32 8.08
CA SER A 225 -38.43 48.82 7.77
C SER A 225 -38.40 47.56 6.89
N GLN A 226 -38.83 46.42 7.45
CA GLN A 226 -39.62 45.36 6.79
C GLN A 226 -41.11 45.63 7.15
N PRO A 227 -42.15 44.95 6.63
CA PRO A 227 -42.29 43.93 5.57
C PRO A 227 -43.35 44.32 4.50
N ASP A 228 -43.59 43.58 3.42
CA ASP A 228 -44.69 42.60 3.33
C ASP A 228 -44.71 41.84 1.98
N THR A 229 -45.05 40.55 2.04
CA THR A 229 -45.60 39.68 0.96
C THR A 229 -47.15 39.73 1.05
N PRO A 230 -48.03 39.10 0.21
CA PRO A 230 -47.86 37.90 -0.62
C PRO A 230 -48.75 37.81 -1.92
N ALA A 231 -48.87 36.57 -2.46
CA ALA A 231 -49.85 36.03 -3.45
C ALA A 231 -49.42 36.02 -4.95
N ALA A 232 -49.74 35.04 -5.80
CA ALA A 232 -50.30 33.68 -5.70
C ALA A 232 -50.21 32.98 -7.10
N GLN A 233 -50.16 31.63 -7.09
CA GLN A 233 -50.70 30.63 -8.07
C GLN A 233 -50.17 30.64 -9.53
N SER A 234 -49.86 29.48 -10.17
CA SER A 234 -50.84 28.45 -10.59
C SER A 234 -50.16 27.17 -11.15
N HIS A 235 -50.80 26.00 -10.94
CA HIS A 235 -50.58 24.69 -11.59
C HIS A 235 -51.06 24.66 -13.07
N PRO A 236 -50.75 23.62 -13.90
CA PRO A 236 -51.46 22.30 -13.94
C PRO A 236 -50.49 21.11 -14.20
N GLY A 237 -50.76 19.81 -14.03
CA GLY A 237 -51.89 18.96 -13.66
C GLY A 237 -51.44 17.47 -13.79
N PRO A 238 -52.16 16.49 -13.21
CA PRO A 238 -51.75 15.07 -13.16
C PRO A 238 -52.55 14.15 -14.12
N ALA A 239 -52.00 12.98 -14.48
CA ALA A 239 -52.75 11.83 -15.04
C ALA A 239 -52.04 10.48 -14.77
N ALA A 240 -52.83 9.48 -14.37
CA ALA A 240 -52.52 8.10 -13.91
C ALA A 240 -52.45 7.09 -15.11
N PRO A 241 -52.49 5.72 -15.02
CA PRO A 241 -52.91 4.83 -13.91
C PRO A 241 -52.26 3.40 -13.73
N SER A 242 -52.61 2.75 -12.59
CA SER A 242 -52.94 1.30 -12.34
C SER A 242 -51.89 0.18 -12.51
N THR A 243 -51.48 -0.68 -11.54
CA THR A 243 -52.05 -1.63 -10.52
C THR A 243 -51.93 -3.12 -10.91
N THR A 244 -51.62 -3.98 -9.91
CA THR A 244 -51.70 -5.47 -9.72
C THR A 244 -50.31 -6.11 -9.43
N SER A 245 -50.07 -6.97 -8.43
CA SER A 245 -50.86 -8.02 -7.75
C SER A 245 -50.44 -8.27 -6.29
N ALA A 246 -51.25 -9.07 -5.58
CA ALA A 246 -51.29 -9.32 -4.14
C ALA A 246 -50.52 -10.57 -3.61
N ASP A 247 -50.27 -10.53 -2.29
CA ASP A 247 -50.26 -11.56 -1.20
C ASP A 247 -49.65 -12.99 -1.32
N HIS A 248 -48.93 -13.33 -0.22
CA HIS A 248 -48.30 -14.56 0.34
C HIS A 248 -49.22 -15.82 0.48
N PRO A 249 -48.83 -16.95 1.16
CA PRO A 249 -47.60 -17.79 1.26
C PRO A 249 -47.91 -19.33 1.16
N THR A 250 -46.92 -20.26 1.14
CA THR A 250 -47.04 -21.62 1.77
C THR A 250 -45.73 -22.43 1.88
N LYS A 251 -45.64 -23.27 2.93
CA LYS A 251 -44.52 -24.07 3.48
C LYS A 251 -44.27 -25.43 2.76
N PRO A 252 -43.19 -26.18 3.13
CA PRO A 252 -42.57 -27.33 2.45
C PRO A 252 -42.97 -28.69 3.03
N THR A 253 -42.66 -29.80 2.32
CA THR A 253 -42.69 -31.22 2.78
C THR A 253 -42.05 -32.10 1.69
N GLU A 254 -41.38 -33.25 1.85
CA GLU A 254 -40.55 -33.96 2.85
C GLU A 254 -39.85 -35.10 2.07
N THR A 255 -38.75 -35.57 2.66
CA THR A 255 -37.89 -36.75 2.44
C THR A 255 -38.67 -38.10 2.48
N PRO A 256 -38.08 -39.31 2.22
CA PRO A 256 -37.11 -39.98 3.12
C PRO A 256 -36.10 -40.91 2.34
N ALA A 257 -35.13 -41.65 2.90
CA ALA A 257 -34.90 -42.25 4.21
C ALA A 257 -33.41 -42.65 4.35
N GLY A 258 -32.89 -42.80 5.58
CA GLY A 258 -31.57 -43.44 5.81
C GLY A 258 -30.94 -43.19 7.16
N ASN A 259 -31.59 -43.64 8.23
CA ASN A 259 -31.27 -43.51 9.65
C ASN A 259 -30.04 -44.33 10.10
N LEU A 260 -29.12 -43.76 10.89
CA LEU A 260 -28.39 -44.49 11.95
C LEU A 260 -28.12 -43.57 13.17
N THR A 261 -28.57 -44.07 14.31
CA THR A 261 -28.72 -43.43 15.62
C THR A 261 -27.48 -43.58 16.53
N GLY A 262 -26.91 -42.43 16.97
CA GLY A 262 -26.29 -42.11 18.29
C GLY A 262 -25.14 -42.95 18.89
N PRO A 263 -24.65 -42.63 20.10
CA PRO A 263 -24.24 -41.31 20.62
C PRO A 263 -22.83 -41.38 21.27
N SER A 264 -21.96 -40.36 21.17
CA SER A 264 -20.84 -40.24 22.12
C SER A 264 -20.11 -38.89 22.10
N LYS A 265 -19.83 -38.46 23.32
CA LYS A 265 -19.09 -37.27 23.75
C LYS A 265 -17.59 -37.35 23.39
N SER A 266 -17.00 -36.16 23.24
CA SER A 266 -15.63 -35.79 23.63
C SER A 266 -14.48 -36.70 23.16
N ALA A 267 -13.79 -36.28 22.10
CA ALA A 267 -12.43 -36.74 21.82
C ALA A 267 -11.43 -35.62 22.17
N SER A 268 -10.85 -35.75 23.35
CA SER A 268 -9.62 -35.10 23.76
C SER A 268 -8.47 -35.67 22.92
N PHE A 269 -7.73 -34.81 22.23
CA PHE A 269 -6.42 -35.16 21.68
C PHE A 269 -5.35 -34.72 22.68
N THR A 270 -4.78 -35.71 23.37
CA THR A 270 -3.57 -35.57 24.17
C THR A 270 -2.35 -35.87 23.30
N PHE A 271 -1.48 -34.89 23.10
CA PHE A 271 -0.11 -35.09 22.67
C PHE A 271 0.80 -34.60 23.80
N GLY A 272 1.57 -35.50 24.42
CA GLY A 272 2.70 -35.12 25.27
C GLY A 272 2.43 -34.64 26.70
N GLY A 273 1.33 -35.07 27.37
CA GLY A 273 1.23 -35.01 28.84
C GLY A 273 1.27 -33.63 29.52
N LEU A 274 1.25 -32.52 28.76
CA LEU A 274 1.09 -31.17 29.29
C LEU A 274 -0.30 -30.64 28.96
N THR A 275 -1.16 -30.58 29.96
CA THR A 275 -2.40 -29.80 29.88
C THR A 275 -2.06 -28.31 29.85
N VAL A 276 -2.57 -27.59 28.85
CA VAL A 276 -2.42 -26.14 28.61
C VAL A 276 -2.76 -25.24 29.82
N ALA A 277 -3.45 -25.77 30.84
CA ALA A 277 -3.82 -25.03 32.04
C ALA A 277 -2.65 -24.75 33.02
N THR A 278 -1.48 -25.38 32.87
CA THR A 278 -0.38 -25.25 33.85
C THR A 278 0.69 -24.22 33.46
N LEU A 279 0.62 -23.62 32.27
CA LEU A 279 1.58 -22.61 31.81
C LEU A 279 1.26 -21.17 32.25
N CYS A 280 0.03 -20.90 32.70
CA CYS A 280 -0.37 -19.56 33.16
C CYS A 280 0.08 -19.20 34.59
N TYR A 281 0.72 -20.11 35.31
CA TYR A 281 1.13 -19.88 36.72
C TYR A 281 2.63 -19.58 36.91
N PHE A 282 3.47 -19.72 35.88
CA PHE A 282 4.93 -19.52 36.01
C PHE A 282 5.42 -18.12 35.62
N VAL A 283 4.55 -17.22 35.15
CA VAL A 283 4.94 -15.86 34.74
C VAL A 283 4.61 -14.80 35.82
N LEU A 284 4.05 -15.20 36.97
CA LEU A 284 3.70 -14.27 38.06
C LEU A 284 4.63 -14.36 39.29
N SER A 285 5.80 -15.00 39.20
CA SER A 285 6.76 -15.06 40.32
C SER A 285 8.12 -14.43 40.01
N ALA A 286 8.20 -13.58 38.99
CA ALA A 286 9.35 -12.73 38.74
C ALA A 286 8.91 -11.26 38.63
N PHE A 287 8.35 -10.74 39.71
CA PHE A 287 8.38 -9.32 40.10
C PHE A 287 8.41 -9.25 41.63
#